data_AF-A0A966R3B7-F1
#
_entry.id   AF-A0A966R3B7-F1
#
_cell.length_a   1.000
_cell.length_b   1.000
_cell.length_c   1.000
_cell.angle_alpha   90.00
_cell.angle_beta   90.00
_cell.angle_gamma   90.00
#
_symmetry.space_group_name_H-M   'P 1'
#
loop_
_entity.id
_entity.type
_entity.pdbx_description
1 polymer ?
#
loop_
_entity_poly.entity_id
_entity_poly.type
_entity_poly.pdbx_seq_one_letter_code
_entity_poly.pdbx_strand_id
1 'polypeptide(L)'
;DGLIRNKKIDRCLAFNGTSFRFGSCVPTDPEQLWTYNNTTLQHKATKQCLDGVGSGSLFYLRNCDPSDPFQQWTYKKPNFVQNAYGRCLQTDGQKLSFMECDPNDPEMAWETSGTIVT
;
A
#
# COMPACT_ATOMS: atom_id res chain seq x y z
N ASP A 1 -9.29 -2.45 10.02
CA ASP A 1 -7.97 -3.03 9.64
C ASP A 1 -8.18 -4.25 8.79
N GLY A 2 -7.18 -4.58 7.96
CA GLY A 2 -7.17 -5.80 7.18
C GLY A 2 -5.89 -5.97 6.38
N LEU A 3 -5.93 -6.83 5.37
CA LEU A 3 -4.77 -7.15 4.54
C LEU A 3 -4.85 -6.46 3.17
N ILE A 4 -3.68 -6.13 2.62
CA ILE A 4 -3.52 -5.64 1.25
C ILE A 4 -2.75 -6.70 0.47
N ARG A 5 -3.46 -7.47 -0.36
CA ARG A 5 -2.93 -8.58 -1.15
C ARG A 5 -2.68 -8.14 -2.58
N ASN A 6 -1.51 -8.43 -3.11
CA ASN A 6 -1.23 -8.25 -4.53
C ASN A 6 -1.68 -9.47 -5.34
N LYS A 7 -2.37 -9.24 -6.47
CA LYS A 7 -2.89 -10.33 -7.31
C LYS A 7 -1.81 -11.11 -8.04
N LYS A 8 -0.73 -10.48 -8.51
CA LYS A 8 0.32 -11.14 -9.30
C LYS A 8 1.09 -12.17 -8.48
N ILE A 9 1.55 -11.76 -7.31
CA ILE A 9 2.47 -12.56 -6.49
C ILE A 9 1.76 -13.39 -5.42
N ASP A 10 0.44 -13.19 -5.28
CA ASP A 10 -0.39 -13.82 -4.26
C ASP A 10 0.17 -13.70 -2.83
N ARG A 11 0.57 -12.48 -2.47
CA ARG A 11 1.18 -12.17 -1.17
C ARG A 11 0.66 -10.86 -0.61
N CYS A 12 0.69 -10.75 0.71
CA CYS A 12 0.25 -9.57 1.43
C CYS A 12 1.42 -8.64 1.71
N LEU A 13 1.17 -7.34 1.53
CA LEU A 13 2.09 -6.27 1.88
C LEU A 13 2.25 -6.23 3.40
N ALA A 14 3.49 -6.25 3.86
CA ALA A 14 3.84 -6.13 5.28
C ALA A 14 4.98 -5.14 5.50
N PHE A 15 5.11 -4.65 6.73
CA PHE A 15 6.27 -3.86 7.16
C PHE A 15 6.79 -4.36 8.51
N ASN A 16 8.05 -4.78 8.55
CA ASN A 16 8.66 -5.41 9.73
C ASN A 16 9.36 -4.43 10.70
N GLY A 17 9.13 -3.13 10.53
CA GLY A 17 9.82 -2.08 11.28
C GLY A 17 11.02 -1.49 10.54
N THR A 18 11.58 -2.17 9.54
CA THR A 18 12.75 -1.71 8.77
C THR A 18 12.47 -1.65 7.26
N SER A 19 11.80 -2.64 6.70
CA SER A 19 11.53 -2.73 5.27
C SER A 19 10.14 -3.29 4.96
N PHE A 20 9.66 -2.97 3.76
CA PHE A 20 8.50 -3.61 3.18
C PHE A 20 8.84 -5.04 2.76
N ARG A 21 7.92 -5.96 2.96
CA ARG A 21 8.04 -7.37 2.58
C ARG A 21 6.73 -7.92 2.05
N PHE A 22 6.82 -9.05 1.34
CA PHE A 22 5.65 -9.77 0.82
C PHE A 22 5.66 -11.21 1.35
N GLY A 23 4.62 -11.56 2.09
CA GLY A 23 4.48 -12.87 2.72
C GLY A 23 3.14 -13.53 2.42
N SER A 24 2.99 -14.79 2.83
CA SER A 24 1.67 -15.41 2.92
C SER A 24 0.76 -14.54 3.78
N CYS A 25 -0.48 -14.39 3.35
CA CYS A 25 -1.46 -13.55 4.00
C CYS A 25 -1.90 -14.13 5.35
N VAL A 26 -1.56 -13.46 6.45
CA VAL A 26 -1.86 -13.90 7.82
C VAL A 26 -2.67 -12.80 8.52
N PRO A 27 -4.01 -12.95 8.68
CA PRO A 27 -4.88 -11.91 9.25
C PRO A 27 -4.56 -11.50 10.70
N THR A 28 -3.77 -12.30 11.41
CA THR A 28 -3.33 -12.03 12.78
C THR A 28 -1.91 -11.46 12.86
N ASP A 29 -1.18 -11.37 11.75
CA ASP A 29 0.18 -10.82 11.71
C ASP A 29 0.09 -9.29 11.77
N PRO A 30 0.51 -8.64 12.88
CA PRO A 30 0.38 -7.20 13.04
C PRO A 30 1.19 -6.41 12.00
N GLU A 31 2.24 -7.00 11.41
CA GLU A 31 3.04 -6.38 10.35
C GLU A 31 2.31 -6.34 9.01
N GLN A 32 1.25 -7.12 8.83
CA GLN A 32 0.44 -7.18 7.60
C GLN A 32 -0.87 -6.41 7.73
N LEU A 33 -1.15 -5.83 8.89
CA LEU A 33 -2.42 -5.15 9.14
C LEU A 33 -2.33 -3.67 8.76
N TRP A 34 -3.24 -3.27 7.89
CA TRP A 34 -3.38 -1.92 7.39
C TRP A 34 -4.78 -1.37 7.65
N THR A 35 -4.85 -0.05 7.81
CA THR A 35 -6.09 0.71 7.90
C THR A 35 -6.10 1.68 6.72
N TYR A 36 -7.14 1.65 5.90
CA TYR A 36 -7.38 2.67 4.89
C TYR A 36 -8.58 3.52 5.35
N ASN A 37 -8.40 4.83 5.40
CA ASN A 37 -9.43 5.78 5.86
C ASN A 37 -9.93 6.67 4.72
N ASN A 38 -9.99 6.13 3.50
CA ASN A 38 -10.27 6.83 2.24
C ASN A 38 -9.20 7.82 1.77
N THR A 39 -8.21 8.13 2.60
CA THR A 39 -7.15 9.07 2.25
C THR A 39 -5.76 8.48 2.44
N THR A 40 -5.49 7.82 3.56
CA THR A 40 -4.15 7.31 3.90
C THR A 40 -4.18 5.80 4.15
N LEU A 41 -3.05 5.15 3.85
CA LEU A 41 -2.79 3.75 4.19
C LEU A 41 -1.93 3.70 5.46
N GLN A 42 -2.57 3.54 6.61
CA GLN A 42 -1.89 3.47 7.90
C GLN A 42 -1.52 2.03 8.25
N HIS A 43 -0.26 1.79 8.59
CA HIS A 43 0.21 0.53 9.12
C HIS A 43 -0.19 0.39 10.60
N LYS A 44 -0.83 -0.72 10.96
CA LYS A 44 -1.45 -0.89 12.29
C LYS A 44 -0.43 -0.93 13.41
N ALA A 45 0.70 -1.62 13.23
CA ALA A 45 1.69 -1.81 14.29
C ALA A 45 2.45 -0.52 14.62
N THR A 46 2.84 0.24 13.59
CA THR A 46 3.64 1.47 13.76
C THR A 46 2.79 2.74 13.87
N LYS A 47 1.50 2.69 13.50
CA LYS A 47 0.59 3.86 13.40
C LYS A 47 1.03 4.93 12.40
N GLN A 48 1.96 4.57 11.51
CA GLN A 48 2.51 5.44 10.48
C GLN A 48 1.86 5.18 9.12
N CYS A 49 1.88 6.17 8.25
CA CYS A 49 1.25 6.13 6.93
C CYS A 49 2.26 5.80 5.83
N LEU A 50 1.80 5.06 4.83
CA LEU A 50 2.56 4.77 3.61
C LEU A 50 2.79 6.06 2.84
N ASP A 51 4.06 6.33 2.61
CA ASP A 51 4.54 7.56 2.01
C ASP A 51 5.44 7.22 0.82
N GLY A 52 5.02 7.61 -0.38
CA GLY A 52 5.78 7.41 -1.62
C GLY A 52 6.40 8.71 -2.09
N VAL A 53 7.72 8.80 -2.21
CA VAL A 53 8.40 10.04 -2.65
C VAL A 53 9.33 9.81 -3.83
N GLY A 54 9.64 10.90 -4.52
CA GLY A 54 10.55 10.90 -5.65
C GLY A 54 9.93 10.32 -6.92
N SER A 55 10.75 10.04 -7.93
CA SER A 55 10.26 9.66 -9.26
C SER A 55 10.16 8.14 -9.50
N GLY A 56 10.27 7.29 -8.47
CA GLY A 56 10.38 5.83 -8.67
C GLY A 56 9.90 4.93 -7.53
N SER A 57 10.79 4.62 -6.57
CA SER A 57 10.61 3.47 -5.65
C SER A 57 10.97 3.78 -4.19
N LEU A 58 10.97 5.05 -3.79
CA LEU A 58 11.24 5.41 -2.40
C LEU A 58 9.93 5.41 -1.63
N PHE A 59 9.79 4.43 -0.75
CA PHE A 59 8.65 4.29 0.15
C PHE A 59 9.13 4.30 1.59
N TYR A 60 8.35 4.96 2.44
CA TYR A 60 8.60 5.05 3.87
C TYR A 60 7.29 4.84 4.63
N LEU A 61 7.42 4.51 5.91
CA LEU A 61 6.38 4.75 6.89
C LEU A 61 6.74 6.00 7.70
N ARG A 62 5.89 7.03 7.63
CA ARG A 62 6.09 8.30 8.35
C ARG A 62 4.87 8.67 9.18
N ASN A 63 5.03 9.63 10.08
CA ASN A 63 3.90 10.17 10.83
C ASN A 63 2.82 10.60 9.84
N CYS A 64 1.59 10.18 10.12
CA CYS A 64 0.47 10.44 9.24
C CYS A 64 0.16 11.93 9.17
N ASP A 65 0.26 12.49 7.97
CA ASP A 65 -0.22 13.82 7.64
C ASP A 65 -1.28 13.69 6.53
N PRO A 66 -2.58 13.81 6.85
CA PRO A 66 -3.63 13.67 5.85
C PRO A 66 -3.63 14.81 4.82
N SER A 67 -2.86 15.90 5.03
CA SER A 67 -2.69 16.99 4.06
C SER A 67 -1.52 16.77 3.10
N ASP A 68 -0.64 15.81 3.38
CA ASP A 68 0.53 15.51 2.54
C ASP A 68 0.12 14.65 1.32
N PRO A 69 0.17 15.19 0.08
CA PRO A 69 -0.23 14.45 -1.11
C PRO A 69 0.63 13.21 -1.39
N PHE A 70 1.83 13.08 -0.81
CA PHE A 70 2.67 11.89 -0.92
C PHE A 70 2.18 10.72 -0.05
N GLN A 71 1.39 11.02 0.99
CA GLN A 71 0.75 10.03 1.87
C GLN A 71 -0.71 9.77 1.49
N GLN A 72 -1.27 10.55 0.56
CA GLN A 72 -2.63 10.40 0.09
C GLN A 72 -2.74 9.38 -1.05
N TRP A 73 -3.61 8.39 -0.85
CA TRP A 73 -3.89 7.31 -1.77
C TRP A 73 -5.39 7.22 -2.04
N THR A 74 -5.76 7.24 -3.31
CA THR A 74 -7.13 6.97 -3.76
C THR A 74 -7.23 5.52 -4.22
N TYR A 75 -8.05 4.71 -3.56
CA TYR A 75 -8.31 3.34 -4.02
C TYR A 75 -9.33 3.33 -5.16
N LYS A 76 -8.85 3.14 -6.38
CA LYS A 76 -9.66 2.92 -7.58
C LYS A 76 -9.45 1.48 -8.02
N LYS A 77 -10.26 0.56 -7.44
CA LYS A 77 -10.08 -0.88 -7.62
C LYS A 77 -9.79 -1.24 -9.10
N PRO A 78 -8.68 -1.96 -9.39
CA PRO A 78 -7.82 -2.64 -8.41
C PRO A 78 -6.62 -1.82 -7.92
N ASN A 79 -6.45 -0.56 -8.31
CA ASN A 79 -5.24 0.20 -8.04
C ASN A 79 -5.36 1.13 -6.82
N PHE A 80 -4.25 1.33 -6.12
CA PHE A 80 -4.06 2.48 -5.23
C PHE A 80 -3.31 3.58 -5.99
N VAL A 81 -3.98 4.70 -6.26
CA VAL A 81 -3.41 5.85 -6.98
C VAL A 81 -2.90 6.88 -5.99
N GLN A 82 -1.64 7.26 -6.07
CA GLN A 82 -1.10 8.32 -5.24
C GLN A 82 -1.54 9.69 -5.74
N ASN A 83 -1.95 10.59 -4.83
CA ASN A 83 -2.46 11.90 -5.22
C ASN A 83 -1.36 12.87 -5.68
N ALA A 84 -0.12 12.75 -5.19
CA ALA A 84 0.99 13.64 -5.59
C ALA A 84 1.37 13.53 -7.07
N TYR A 85 1.54 12.32 -7.58
CA TYR A 85 1.99 12.09 -8.96
C TYR A 85 0.93 11.48 -9.88
N GLY A 86 -0.22 11.03 -9.34
CA GLY A 86 -1.23 10.31 -10.11
C GLY A 86 -0.80 8.90 -10.54
N ARG A 87 0.21 8.33 -9.88
CA ARG A 87 0.78 7.01 -10.21
C ARG A 87 0.27 5.91 -9.30
N CYS A 88 0.28 4.69 -9.81
CA CYS A 88 -0.27 3.52 -9.12
C CYS A 88 0.80 2.78 -8.33
N LEU A 89 0.47 2.39 -7.09
CA LEU A 89 1.28 1.49 -6.28
C LEU A 89 1.45 0.15 -7.00
N GLN A 90 2.69 -0.33 -7.11
CA GLN A 90 3.06 -1.57 -7.78
C GLN A 90 4.08 -2.35 -6.93
N THR A 91 4.20 -3.65 -7.19
CA THR A 91 5.34 -4.43 -6.73
C THR A 91 5.80 -5.45 -7.78
N ASP A 92 7.11 -5.67 -7.85
CA ASP A 92 7.73 -6.80 -8.56
C ASP A 92 7.84 -8.08 -7.69
N GLY A 93 7.28 -8.05 -6.47
CA GLY A 93 7.38 -9.11 -5.47
C GLY A 93 8.55 -8.98 -4.50
N GLN A 94 9.49 -8.06 -4.75
CA GLN A 94 10.62 -7.79 -3.86
C GLN A 94 10.50 -6.41 -3.21
N LYS A 95 10.05 -5.40 -3.96
CA LYS A 95 9.94 -4.01 -3.50
C LYS A 95 8.66 -3.35 -4.00
N LEU A 96 8.31 -2.24 -3.35
CA LEU A 96 7.30 -1.32 -3.86
C LEU A 96 7.89 -0.38 -4.90
N SER A 97 7.08 -0.02 -5.90
CA SER A 97 7.32 1.02 -6.89
C SER A 97 6.01 1.77 -7.14
N PHE A 98 6.07 2.89 -7.87
CA PHE A 98 4.88 3.43 -8.52
C PHE A 98 5.13 3.71 -9.99
N MET A 99 4.13 3.40 -10.81
CA MET A 99 4.18 3.50 -12.28
C MET A 99 2.89 4.14 -12.81
N GLU A 100 2.85 4.42 -14.11
CA GLU A 100 1.61 4.80 -14.77
C GLU A 100 0.55 3.73 -14.54
N CYS A 101 -0.67 4.17 -14.27
CA CYS A 101 -1.76 3.28 -13.89
C CYS A 101 -2.26 2.44 -15.08
N ASP A 102 -2.20 1.12 -14.94
CA ASP A 102 -2.84 0.16 -15.83
C ASP A 102 -3.74 -0.79 -15.00
N PRO A 103 -5.08 -0.73 -15.16
CA PRO A 103 -6.00 -1.60 -14.42
C PRO A 103 -5.88 -3.08 -14.80
N ASN A 104 -5.21 -3.40 -15.91
CA ASN A 104 -4.99 -4.78 -16.36
C ASN A 104 -3.64 -5.35 -15.91
N ASP A 105 -2.73 -4.53 -15.39
CA ASP A 105 -1.45 -4.99 -14.88
C ASP A 105 -1.62 -5.63 -13.49
N PRO A 106 -1.39 -6.95 -13.37
CA PRO A 106 -1.57 -7.65 -12.10
C PRO A 106 -0.56 -7.22 -11.02
N GLU A 107 0.59 -6.61 -11.37
CA GLU A 107 1.60 -6.14 -10.41
C GLU A 107 1.13 -4.92 -9.61
N MET A 108 0.17 -4.17 -10.14
CA MET A 108 -0.48 -3.03 -9.47
C MET A 108 -1.94 -3.29 -9.10
N ALA A 109 -2.37 -4.55 -9.17
CA ALA A 109 -3.70 -4.96 -8.80
C ALA A 109 -3.73 -5.45 -7.35
N TRP A 110 -4.41 -4.69 -6.48
CA TRP A 110 -4.48 -4.91 -5.05
C TRP A 110 -5.91 -5.25 -4.59
N GLU A 111 -5.99 -6.29 -3.78
CA GLU A 111 -7.21 -6.69 -3.08
C GLU A 111 -7.09 -6.37 -1.60
N THR A 112 -8.13 -5.77 -1.06
CA THR A 112 -8.22 -5.44 0.36
C THR A 112 -9.18 -6.40 1.04
N SER A 113 -8.80 -6.95 2.19
CA SER A 113 -9.70 -7.74 3.04
C SER A 113 -10.04 -7.00 4.33
N GLY A 114 -11.10 -7.42 5.03
CA GLY A 114 -11.55 -6.76 6.27
C GLY A 114 -12.17 -5.38 6.02
N THR A 115 -12.29 -4.58 7.08
CA THR A 115 -12.82 -3.20 7.04
C THR A 115 -11.74 -2.22 6.54
N ILE A 116 -11.19 -2.47 5.35
CA ILE A 116 -10.31 -1.51 4.65
C ILE A 116 -11.13 -0.59 3.74
N VAL A 117 -12.31 -1.01 3.29
CA VAL A 117 -13.21 -0.18 2.49
C VAL A 117 -14.62 -0.38 3.03
N THR A 118 -15.20 0.65 3.64
CA THR A 118 -16.65 0.77 3.83
C THR A 118 -17.25 1.45 2.63
#